data_AF-A0A134C9Z9-F1
#
_entry.id   AF-A0A134C9Z9-F1
#
_cell.length_a   1.000
_cell.length_b   1.000
_cell.length_c   1.000
_cell.angle_alpha   90.00
_cell.angle_beta   90.00
_cell.angle_gamma   90.00
#
_symmetry.space_group_name_H-M   'P 1'
#
loop_
_entity.id
_entity.type
_entity.pdbx_description
1 polymer ?
#
loop_
_entity_poly.entity_id
_entity_poly.type
_entity_poly.pdbx_seq_one_letter_code
_entity_poly.pdbx_strand_id
1 'polypeptide(L)'
;MWGDLRERRDNMNTRTIVEGGLCVALTLILGWITFWKMPQGGSIHAAHMVPLLLFALRRGTWAGILAGIAYGALHFLIGAKYSLQPLSILLDYLLAYGVLGLAGLAGTYPAKYKGLLVALGAMLCRMICSILSGAIVFAAYAPAGMNPWLYSISYNSSVMLPDIAINLIVLWILYQKVVRLPRT
;
A
#
# COMPACT_ATOMS: atom_id res chain seq x y z
N MET A 1 17.84 34.95 -9.35
CA MET A 1 16.91 33.87 -9.72
C MET A 1 17.48 32.50 -9.32
N TRP A 2 17.86 32.33 -8.04
CA TRP A 2 18.45 31.08 -7.49
C TRP A 2 18.16 30.98 -6.00
N GLY A 3 16.89 31.14 -5.61
CA GLY A 3 16.46 31.20 -4.20
C GLY A 3 15.41 30.18 -3.79
N ASP A 4 14.90 29.34 -4.70
CA ASP A 4 13.70 28.53 -4.46
C ASP A 4 13.93 27.00 -4.58
N LEU A 5 15.19 26.55 -4.50
CA LEU A 5 15.53 25.13 -4.46
C LEU A 5 15.93 24.66 -3.06
N ARG A 6 15.50 25.36 -2.00
CA ARG A 6 15.43 24.73 -0.68
C ARG A 6 14.26 23.77 -0.69
N GLU A 7 14.57 22.56 -1.14
CA GLU A 7 13.96 21.31 -0.74
C GLU A 7 13.11 21.52 0.51
N ARG A 8 11.78 21.48 0.34
CA ARG A 8 10.82 21.37 1.43
C ARG A 8 11.01 19.99 2.06
N ARG A 9 12.09 19.85 2.82
CA ARG A 9 12.29 18.74 3.74
C ARG A 9 11.23 18.96 4.80
N ASP A 10 10.06 18.34 4.62
CA ASP A 10 9.03 18.26 5.65
C ASP A 10 9.72 17.63 6.86
N ASN A 11 10.22 18.45 7.78
CA ASN A 11 10.80 17.99 9.03
C ASN A 11 9.73 17.11 9.68
N MET A 12 10.06 15.84 9.93
CA MET A 12 9.16 14.91 10.61
C MET A 12 8.85 15.46 12.00
N ASN A 13 7.81 16.27 12.07
CA ASN A 13 7.30 16.81 13.31
C ASN A 13 6.61 15.67 14.07
N THR A 14 6.63 15.70 15.40
CA THR A 14 5.96 14.75 16.28
C THR A 14 4.54 14.44 15.81
N ARG A 15 3.81 15.46 15.32
CA ARG A 15 2.48 15.29 14.74
C ARG A 15 2.42 14.36 13.53
N THR A 16 3.37 14.46 12.60
CA THR A 16 3.44 13.58 11.41
C THR A 16 3.67 12.12 11.84
N ILE A 17 4.51 11.91 12.86
CA ILE A 17 4.79 10.57 13.40
C ILE A 17 3.54 10.00 14.05
N VAL A 18 2.81 10.79 14.86
CA VAL A 18 1.54 10.37 15.49
C VAL A 18 0.49 10.04 14.43
N GLU A 19 0.28 10.90 13.42
CA GLU A 19 -0.65 10.63 12.34
C GLU A 19 -0.28 9.37 11.56
N GLY A 20 1.02 9.16 11.29
CA GLY A 20 1.52 7.95 10.63
C GLY A 20 1.25 6.69 11.45
N GLY A 21 1.53 6.73 12.75
CA GLY A 21 1.27 5.62 13.67
C GLY A 21 -0.22 5.27 13.76
N LEU A 22 -1.10 6.28 13.83
CA LEU A 22 -2.56 6.07 13.80
C LEU A 22 -3.01 5.43 12.49
N CYS A 23 -2.51 5.91 11.34
CA CYS A 23 -2.83 5.33 10.04
C CYS A 23 -2.35 3.88 9.92
N VAL A 24 -1.14 3.58 10.42
CA VAL A 24 -0.62 2.20 10.47
C VAL A 24 -1.50 1.30 11.32
N ALA A 25 -1.91 1.76 12.52
CA ALA A 25 -2.80 1.00 13.40
C ALA A 25 -4.18 0.77 12.76
N LEU A 26 -4.76 1.78 12.11
CA LEU A 26 -6.03 1.65 11.39
C LEU A 26 -5.91 0.65 10.23
N THR A 27 -4.83 0.70 9.45
CA THR A 27 -4.58 -0.27 8.37
C THR A 27 -4.45 -1.69 8.93
N LEU A 28 -3.84 -1.89 10.10
CA LEU A 28 -3.80 -3.22 10.75
C LEU A 28 -5.20 -3.72 11.13
N ILE A 29 -5.99 -2.88 11.80
CA ILE A 29 -7.34 -3.26 12.26
C ILE A 29 -8.24 -3.58 11.06
N LEU A 30 -8.22 -2.74 10.01
CA LEU A 30 -8.97 -2.99 8.78
C LEU A 30 -8.46 -4.22 8.03
N GLY A 31 -7.17 -4.52 8.13
CA GLY A 31 -6.55 -5.73 7.60
C GLY A 31 -7.06 -7.03 8.25
N TRP A 32 -7.51 -6.98 9.51
CA TRP A 32 -8.12 -8.15 10.16
C TRP A 32 -9.55 -8.43 9.72
N ILE A 33 -10.24 -7.43 9.15
CA ILE A 33 -11.57 -7.62 8.59
C ILE A 33 -11.41 -8.14 7.16
N THR A 34 -11.28 -9.47 7.03
CA THR A 34 -11.06 -10.17 5.77
C THR A 34 -12.38 -10.72 5.21
N PHE A 35 -12.73 -10.33 3.99
CA PHE A 35 -13.92 -10.84 3.29
C PHE A 35 -13.63 -12.17 2.56
N TRP A 36 -12.42 -12.31 2.03
CA TRP A 36 -12.00 -13.50 1.29
C TRP A 36 -10.52 -13.76 1.47
N LYS A 37 -10.11 -15.02 1.52
CA LYS A 37 -8.72 -15.44 1.72
C LYS A 37 -8.36 -16.63 0.83
N MET A 38 -7.23 -16.52 0.15
CA MET A 38 -6.63 -17.58 -0.66
C MET A 38 -5.46 -18.27 0.06
N PRO A 39 -5.09 -19.50 -0.33
CA PRO A 39 -4.12 -20.33 0.40
C PRO A 39 -2.71 -19.71 0.52
N GLN A 40 -2.23 -19.03 -0.52
CA GLN A 40 -0.88 -18.45 -0.62
C GLN A 40 -0.86 -16.94 -0.35
N GLY A 41 -1.68 -16.45 0.59
CA GLY A 41 -1.57 -15.07 1.09
C GLY A 41 -2.28 -13.96 0.32
N GLY A 42 -3.14 -14.32 -0.65
CA GLY A 42 -4.08 -13.37 -1.24
C GLY A 42 -5.27 -13.16 -0.29
N SER A 43 -5.65 -11.92 0.01
CA SER A 43 -6.85 -11.62 0.78
C SER A 43 -7.53 -10.33 0.33
N ILE A 44 -8.86 -10.30 0.44
CA ILE A 44 -9.68 -9.10 0.22
C ILE A 44 -10.08 -8.56 1.59
N HIS A 45 -9.74 -7.31 1.88
CA HIS A 45 -9.92 -6.71 3.20
C HIS A 45 -10.89 -5.53 3.17
N ALA A 46 -11.30 -5.06 4.35
CA ALA A 46 -12.13 -3.87 4.51
C ALA A 46 -11.37 -2.57 4.23
N ALA A 47 -11.05 -2.29 2.96
CA ALA A 47 -10.41 -1.05 2.51
C ALA A 47 -9.15 -0.67 3.32
N HIS A 48 -8.35 -1.67 3.68
CA HIS A 48 -7.22 -1.53 4.60
C HIS A 48 -6.13 -0.56 4.13
N MET A 49 -5.99 -0.34 2.82
CA MET A 49 -4.95 0.52 2.23
C MET A 49 -5.30 2.01 2.35
N VAL A 50 -6.56 2.34 2.56
CA VAL A 50 -7.06 3.72 2.55
C VAL A 50 -6.39 4.63 3.58
N PRO A 51 -6.17 4.23 4.86
CA PRO A 51 -5.47 5.08 5.82
C PRO A 51 -4.04 5.43 5.38
N LEU A 52 -3.28 4.48 4.85
CA LEU A 52 -1.92 4.73 4.33
C LEU A 52 -1.92 5.63 3.09
N LEU A 53 -2.86 5.41 2.16
CA LEU A 53 -2.99 6.24 0.95
C LEU A 53 -3.36 7.68 1.31
N LEU A 54 -4.33 7.87 2.22
CA LEU A 54 -4.71 9.20 2.73
C LEU A 54 -3.54 9.88 3.43
N PHE A 55 -2.77 9.14 4.23
CA PHE A 55 -1.58 9.66 4.90
C PHE A 55 -0.53 10.14 3.90
N ALA A 56 -0.21 9.33 2.88
CA ALA A 56 0.73 9.69 1.83
C ALA A 56 0.27 10.91 1.03
N LEU A 57 -1.02 11.01 0.68
CA LEU A 57 -1.61 12.16 -0.01
C LEU A 57 -1.60 13.45 0.84
N ARG A 58 -1.57 13.31 2.17
CA ARG A 58 -1.59 14.44 3.12
C ARG A 58 -0.20 14.89 3.56
N ARG A 59 0.73 13.95 3.74
CA ARG A 59 2.07 14.17 4.31
C ARG A 59 3.21 13.95 3.32
N GLY A 60 2.88 13.63 2.07
CA GLY A 60 3.84 13.45 0.99
C GLY A 60 4.43 12.04 0.94
N THR A 61 5.21 11.82 -0.12
CA THR A 61 5.71 10.49 -0.50
C THR A 61 6.57 9.85 0.58
N TRP A 62 7.50 10.59 1.19
CA TRP A 62 8.48 10.00 2.09
C TRP A 62 7.87 9.56 3.42
N ALA A 63 7.00 10.39 4.01
CA ALA A 63 6.22 9.98 5.17
C ALA A 63 5.35 8.76 4.85
N GLY A 64 4.69 8.76 3.68
CA GLY A 64 3.89 7.62 3.21
C GLY A 64 4.68 6.33 3.07
N ILE A 65 5.88 6.38 2.49
CA ILE A 65 6.77 5.21 2.32
C ILE A 65 7.16 4.67 3.69
N LEU A 66 7.59 5.52 4.62
CA LEU A 66 7.98 5.09 5.97
C LEU A 66 6.82 4.45 6.73
N ALA A 67 5.61 5.03 6.66
CA ALA A 67 4.42 4.44 7.25
C ALA A 67 4.04 3.10 6.60
N GLY A 68 4.14 3.00 5.27
CA GLY A 68 3.91 1.77 4.54
C GLY A 68 4.90 0.66 4.91
N ILE A 69 6.19 0.97 5.01
CA ILE A 69 7.22 0.02 5.46
C ILE A 69 6.97 -0.40 6.91
N ALA A 70 6.64 0.54 7.80
CA ALA A 70 6.32 0.24 9.20
C ALA A 70 5.12 -0.70 9.31
N TYR A 71 4.06 -0.44 8.54
CA TYR A 71 2.92 -1.34 8.44
C TYR A 71 3.36 -2.71 7.90
N GLY A 72 4.14 -2.77 6.82
CA GLY A 72 4.63 -4.03 6.24
C GLY A 72 5.41 -4.85 7.26
N ALA A 73 6.28 -4.22 8.06
CA ALA A 73 7.02 -4.88 9.13
C ALA A 73 6.07 -5.45 10.19
N LEU A 74 5.10 -4.66 10.67
CA LEU A 74 4.12 -5.13 11.65
C LEU A 74 3.24 -6.26 11.10
N HIS A 75 2.81 -6.14 9.84
CA HIS A 75 2.04 -7.17 9.16
C HIS A 75 2.82 -8.48 9.04
N PHE A 76 4.12 -8.43 8.77
CA PHE A 76 4.97 -9.62 8.77
C PHE A 76 5.16 -10.23 10.16
N LEU A 77 5.35 -9.39 11.18
CA LEU A 77 5.61 -9.85 12.55
C LEU A 77 4.37 -10.48 13.20
N ILE A 78 3.20 -9.88 12.98
CA ILE A 78 1.95 -10.21 13.67
C ILE A 78 1.05 -11.10 12.78
N GLY A 79 1.11 -10.94 11.47
CA GLY A 79 0.24 -11.62 10.51
C GLY A 79 0.62 -13.06 10.20
N ALA A 80 -0.21 -13.70 9.38
CA ALA A 80 0.05 -15.04 8.87
C ALA A 80 1.26 -15.01 7.92
N LYS A 81 2.28 -15.83 8.23
CA LYS A 81 3.51 -15.92 7.44
C LYS A 81 3.36 -17.02 6.39
N TYR A 82 3.40 -16.64 5.11
CA TYR A 82 3.33 -17.59 3.98
C TYR A 82 4.71 -18.02 3.47
N SER A 83 5.75 -17.20 3.70
CA SER A 83 7.13 -17.52 3.38
C SER A 83 8.09 -16.79 4.33
N LEU A 84 9.24 -17.42 4.60
CA LEU A 84 10.34 -16.85 5.36
C LEU A 84 11.51 -16.46 4.45
N GLN A 85 11.38 -16.62 3.13
CA GLN A 85 12.41 -16.20 2.20
C GLN A 85 12.57 -14.67 2.24
N PRO A 86 13.80 -14.13 2.37
CA PRO A 86 14.03 -12.69 2.45
C PRO A 86 13.38 -11.89 1.32
N LEU A 87 13.37 -12.46 0.11
CA LEU A 87 12.76 -11.81 -1.05
C LEU A 87 11.23 -11.68 -0.92
N SER A 88 10.54 -12.67 -0.34
CA SER A 88 9.10 -12.55 -0.06
C SER A 88 8.83 -11.55 1.06
N ILE A 89 9.66 -11.52 2.11
CA ILE A 89 9.56 -10.50 3.17
C ILE A 89 9.64 -9.10 2.56
N LEU A 90 10.56 -8.90 1.62
CA LEU A 90 10.69 -7.64 0.90
C LEU A 90 9.47 -7.39 -0.01
N LEU A 91 9.14 -8.32 -0.91
CA LEU A 91 8.16 -8.09 -1.97
C LEU A 91 6.69 -8.16 -1.51
N ASP A 92 6.36 -8.93 -0.48
CA ASP A 92 4.97 -9.11 -0.01
C ASP A 92 4.64 -8.22 1.20
N TYR A 93 5.66 -7.69 1.88
CA TYR A 93 5.49 -6.87 3.09
C TYR A 93 6.16 -5.51 2.93
N LEU A 94 7.49 -5.41 3.06
CA LEU A 94 8.16 -4.11 3.21
C LEU A 94 8.00 -3.22 1.97
N LEU A 95 8.40 -3.71 0.79
CA LEU A 95 8.29 -2.98 -0.46
C LEU A 95 6.84 -2.86 -0.90
N ALA A 96 6.05 -3.94 -0.83
CA ALA A 96 4.64 -3.94 -1.23
C ALA A 96 3.82 -2.85 -0.53
N TYR A 97 4.02 -2.65 0.78
CA TYR A 97 3.31 -1.60 1.51
C TYR A 97 4.04 -0.25 1.43
N GLY A 98 5.37 -0.25 1.32
CA GLY A 98 6.16 0.96 1.08
C GLY A 98 5.76 1.70 -0.20
N VAL A 99 5.52 0.98 -1.31
CA VAL A 99 5.12 1.60 -2.59
C VAL A 99 3.75 2.28 -2.54
N LEU A 100 2.90 2.00 -1.54
CA LEU A 100 1.67 2.77 -1.33
C LEU A 100 1.95 4.25 -1.01
N GLY A 101 3.12 4.54 -0.43
CA GLY A 101 3.60 5.89 -0.21
C GLY A 101 3.75 6.71 -1.49
N LEU A 102 3.89 6.07 -2.67
CA LEU A 102 3.94 6.76 -3.96
C LEU A 102 2.67 7.55 -4.28
N ALA A 103 1.55 7.29 -3.58
CA ALA A 103 0.36 8.14 -3.65
C ALA A 103 0.67 9.62 -3.35
N GLY A 104 1.68 9.90 -2.53
CA GLY A 104 2.16 11.26 -2.23
C GLY A 104 2.73 12.03 -3.43
N LEU A 105 3.09 11.35 -4.54
CA LEU A 105 3.54 12.00 -5.78
C LEU A 105 2.45 12.85 -6.45
N ALA A 106 1.19 12.66 -6.04
CA ALA A 106 0.11 13.56 -6.45
C ALA A 106 0.34 15.00 -5.97
N GLY A 107 1.18 15.21 -4.97
CA GLY A 107 1.41 16.47 -4.28
C GLY A 107 0.58 16.57 -3.01
N THR A 108 0.84 17.59 -2.20
CA THR A 108 0.05 17.83 -0.99
C THR A 108 -1.29 18.47 -1.37
N TYR A 109 -2.40 17.89 -0.92
CA TYR A 109 -3.76 18.36 -1.25
C TYR A 109 -4.08 18.39 -2.75
N PRO A 110 -3.84 17.30 -3.50
CA PRO A 110 -4.10 17.30 -4.92
C PRO A 110 -5.60 17.40 -5.21
N ALA A 111 -5.93 17.88 -6.41
CA ALA A 111 -7.27 17.72 -6.95
C ALA A 111 -7.71 16.25 -6.87
N LYS A 112 -8.98 16.01 -6.54
CA LYS A 112 -9.53 14.67 -6.25
C LYS A 112 -9.13 13.62 -7.28
N TYR A 113 -9.33 13.93 -8.56
CA TYR A 113 -9.00 13.02 -9.65
C TYR A 113 -7.51 12.69 -9.72
N LYS A 114 -6.62 13.68 -9.53
CA LYS A 114 -5.17 13.46 -9.53
C LYS A 114 -4.77 12.55 -8.35
N GLY A 115 -5.28 12.81 -7.15
CA GLY A 115 -4.98 11.98 -5.99
C GLY A 115 -5.46 10.54 -6.14
N LEU A 116 -6.66 10.33 -6.67
CA LEU A 116 -7.19 9.00 -6.96
C LEU A 116 -6.38 8.26 -8.03
N LEU A 117 -5.96 8.95 -9.10
CA LEU A 117 -5.16 8.36 -10.18
C LEU A 117 -3.80 7.87 -9.66
N VAL A 118 -3.10 8.70 -8.88
CA VAL A 118 -1.79 8.32 -8.32
C VAL A 118 -1.94 7.25 -7.25
N ALA A 119 -2.99 7.29 -6.43
CA ALA A 119 -3.28 6.23 -5.47
C ALA A 119 -3.56 4.88 -6.17
N LEU A 120 -4.30 4.89 -7.28
CA LEU A 120 -4.48 3.69 -8.12
C LEU A 120 -3.14 3.18 -8.64
N GLY A 121 -2.28 4.06 -9.16
CA GLY A 121 -0.93 3.70 -9.58
C GLY A 121 -0.11 3.04 -8.46
N ALA A 122 -0.15 3.59 -7.24
CA ALA A 122 0.55 3.04 -6.09
C ALA A 122 0.03 1.63 -5.71
N MET A 123 -1.29 1.42 -5.76
CA MET A 123 -1.88 0.09 -5.54
C MET A 123 -1.51 -0.92 -6.62
N LEU A 124 -1.42 -0.49 -7.89
CA LEU A 124 -0.94 -1.34 -8.99
C LEU A 124 0.55 -1.67 -8.84
N CYS A 125 1.39 -0.73 -8.39
CA CYS A 125 2.78 -1.01 -8.04
C CYS A 125 2.88 -2.06 -6.93
N ARG A 126 2.01 -2.01 -5.92
CA ARG A 126 1.93 -3.05 -4.90
C ARG A 126 1.54 -4.41 -5.51
N MET A 127 0.61 -4.43 -6.47
CA MET A 127 0.22 -5.67 -7.17
C MET A 127 1.39 -6.25 -7.97
N ILE A 128 2.20 -5.41 -8.62
CA ILE A 128 3.41 -5.85 -9.31
C ILE A 128 4.40 -6.51 -8.33
N CYS A 129 4.55 -5.98 -7.11
CA CYS A 129 5.41 -6.60 -6.09
C CYS A 129 4.94 -8.02 -5.74
N SER A 130 3.63 -8.23 -5.55
CA SER A 130 3.07 -9.55 -5.26
C SER A 130 3.12 -10.50 -6.47
N ILE A 131 3.01 -9.98 -7.70
CA ILE A 131 3.23 -10.78 -8.92
C ILE A 131 4.69 -11.24 -9.02
N LEU A 132 5.65 -10.36 -8.74
CA LEU A 132 7.08 -10.70 -8.73
C LEU A 132 7.38 -11.74 -7.64
N SER A 133 6.85 -11.57 -6.43
CA SER A 133 6.99 -12.56 -5.36
C SER A 133 6.38 -13.89 -5.78
N GLY A 134 5.16 -13.90 -6.32
CA GLY A 134 4.49 -15.12 -6.76
C GLY A 134 5.27 -15.89 -7.84
N ALA A 135 5.87 -15.16 -8.79
CA ALA A 135 6.60 -15.77 -9.90
C ALA A 135 8.01 -16.27 -9.52
N ILE A 136 8.65 -15.68 -8.51
CA ILE A 136 10.02 -15.99 -8.11
C ILE A 136 10.07 -16.88 -6.86
N VAL A 137 9.31 -16.53 -5.83
CA VAL A 137 9.29 -17.19 -4.51
C VAL A 137 8.29 -18.34 -4.50
N PHE A 138 7.10 -18.14 -5.08
CA PHE A 138 6.02 -19.13 -5.06
C PHE A 138 5.90 -19.94 -6.36
N ALA A 139 6.93 -19.92 -7.21
CA ALA A 139 6.95 -20.66 -8.49
C ALA A 139 6.64 -22.15 -8.33
N ALA A 140 7.07 -22.75 -7.22
CA ALA A 140 6.86 -24.16 -6.90
C ALA A 140 5.38 -24.53 -6.68
N TYR A 141 4.50 -23.55 -6.46
CA TYR A 141 3.06 -23.77 -6.33
C TYR A 141 2.31 -23.72 -7.68
N ALA A 142 3.01 -23.40 -8.78
CA ALA A 142 2.41 -23.45 -10.10
C ALA A 142 2.05 -24.91 -10.46
N PRO A 143 0.86 -25.16 -11.04
CA PRO A 143 0.47 -26.48 -11.53
C PRO A 143 1.49 -27.04 -12.53
N ALA A 144 1.61 -28.38 -12.58
CA ALA A 144 2.54 -29.04 -13.49
C ALA A 144 2.30 -28.60 -14.94
N GLY A 145 3.36 -28.12 -15.60
CA GLY A 145 3.31 -27.62 -16.98
C GLY A 145 2.83 -26.16 -17.13
N MET A 146 2.42 -25.48 -16.06
CA MET A 146 2.03 -24.07 -16.10
C MET A 146 3.25 -23.15 -15.94
N ASN A 147 3.32 -22.09 -16.75
CA ASN A 147 4.36 -21.07 -16.59
C ASN A 147 4.18 -20.32 -15.24
N PRO A 148 5.20 -20.21 -14.38
CA PRO A 148 5.11 -19.54 -13.07
C PRO A 148 4.65 -18.08 -13.14
N TRP A 149 4.99 -17.35 -14.20
CA TRP A 149 4.54 -15.97 -14.40
C TRP A 149 3.04 -15.90 -14.67
N LEU A 150 2.51 -16.78 -15.51
CA LEU A 150 1.08 -16.85 -15.77
C LEU A 150 0.30 -17.27 -14.52
N TYR A 151 0.84 -18.22 -13.76
CA TYR A 151 0.27 -18.61 -12.47
C TYR A 151 0.23 -17.42 -11.50
N SER A 152 1.35 -16.72 -11.34
CA SER A 152 1.43 -15.57 -10.43
C SER A 152 0.52 -14.41 -10.84
N ILE A 153 0.48 -14.07 -12.13
CA ILE A 153 -0.38 -12.99 -12.65
C ILE A 153 -1.85 -13.32 -12.40
N SER A 154 -2.29 -14.53 -12.79
CA SER A 154 -3.68 -14.94 -12.61
C SER A 154 -4.09 -15.01 -11.14
N TYR A 155 -3.25 -15.64 -10.30
CA TYR A 155 -3.48 -15.76 -8.86
C TYR A 155 -3.60 -14.38 -8.18
N ASN A 156 -2.59 -13.53 -8.33
CA ASN A 156 -2.57 -12.23 -7.65
C ASN A 156 -3.64 -11.27 -8.19
N SER A 157 -3.86 -11.23 -9.50
CA SER A 157 -4.85 -10.32 -10.09
C SER A 157 -6.28 -10.67 -9.66
N SER A 158 -6.58 -11.96 -9.49
CA SER A 158 -7.93 -12.42 -9.10
C SER A 158 -8.37 -11.92 -7.72
N VAL A 159 -7.41 -11.66 -6.81
CA VAL A 159 -7.69 -11.15 -5.46
C VAL A 159 -7.47 -9.65 -5.37
N MET A 160 -6.36 -9.17 -5.95
CA MET A 160 -5.95 -7.78 -5.77
C MET A 160 -6.81 -6.81 -6.57
N LEU A 161 -7.32 -7.18 -7.75
CA LEU A 161 -8.19 -6.26 -8.50
C LEU A 161 -9.50 -5.94 -7.74
N PRO A 162 -10.23 -6.93 -7.17
CA PRO A 162 -11.35 -6.64 -6.28
C PRO A 162 -10.97 -5.82 -5.04
N ASP A 163 -9.85 -6.15 -4.37
CA ASP A 163 -9.38 -5.41 -3.19
C ASP A 163 -9.06 -3.95 -3.54
N ILE A 164 -8.37 -3.72 -4.66
CA ILE A 164 -8.08 -2.38 -5.21
C ILE A 164 -9.38 -1.61 -5.48
N ALA A 165 -10.39 -2.26 -6.07
CA ALA A 165 -11.67 -1.62 -6.34
C ALA A 165 -12.35 -1.14 -5.04
N ILE A 166 -12.39 -1.98 -4.00
CA ILE A 166 -12.95 -1.62 -2.69
C ILE A 166 -12.18 -0.44 -2.08
N ASN A 167 -10.85 -0.50 -2.06
CA ASN A 167 -10.01 0.58 -1.54
C ASN A 167 -10.21 1.89 -2.32
N LEU A 168 -10.32 1.83 -3.64
CA LEU A 168 -10.52 3.00 -4.49
C LEU A 168 -11.89 3.65 -4.27
N ILE A 169 -12.95 2.85 -4.12
CA ILE A 169 -14.31 3.34 -3.82
C ILE A 169 -14.32 4.05 -2.47
N VAL A 170 -13.79 3.41 -1.42
CA VAL A 170 -13.76 4.01 -0.08
C VAL A 170 -12.89 5.27 -0.06
N LEU A 171 -11.74 5.24 -0.72
CA LEU A 171 -10.89 6.43 -0.88
C LEU A 171 -11.65 7.55 -1.59
N TRP A 172 -12.40 7.27 -2.66
CA TRP A 172 -13.20 8.26 -3.37
C TRP A 172 -14.29 8.90 -2.49
N ILE A 173 -14.93 8.14 -1.61
CA ILE A 173 -15.93 8.66 -0.65
C ILE A 173 -15.26 9.57 0.39
N LEU A 174 -14.12 9.14 0.94
CA LEU A 174 -13.44 9.85 2.05
C LEU A 174 -12.55 11.01 1.59
N TYR A 175 -12.13 11.03 0.32
CA TYR A 175 -11.10 11.93 -0.20
C TYR A 175 -11.30 13.39 0.24
N GLN A 176 -12.47 13.96 -0.06
CA GLN A 176 -12.73 15.38 0.18
C GLN A 176 -12.80 15.71 1.68
N LYS A 177 -13.28 14.76 2.50
CA LYS A 177 -13.45 14.94 3.94
C LYS A 177 -12.12 14.98 4.68
N VAL A 178 -11.16 14.15 4.26
CA VAL A 178 -9.89 13.96 5.00
C VAL A 178 -8.74 14.75 4.40
N VAL A 179 -8.65 14.81 3.06
CA VAL A 179 -7.53 15.48 2.40
C VAL A 179 -7.60 16.99 2.67
N ARG A 180 -8.77 17.63 2.71
CA ARG A 180 -8.87 19.10 2.91
C ARG A 180 -8.82 19.58 4.37
N LEU A 181 -8.62 18.70 5.36
CA LEU A 181 -8.51 19.16 6.75
C LEU A 181 -7.28 20.04 6.95
N PRO A 182 -7.39 21.22 7.60
CA PRO A 182 -6.25 22.10 7.86
C PRO A 182 -5.08 21.36 8.50
N ARG A 183 -3.85 21.75 8.15
CA ARG A 183 -2.67 21.43 8.98
C ARG A 183 -2.73 22.40 10.15
N THR A 184 -3.44 22.06 11.23
CA THR A 184 -3.26 22.79 12.49
C THR A 184 -1.88 22.52 13.08
#